data_AF-A0A120DGL2-F1
#
_entry.id   AF-A0A120DGL2-F1
#
_cell.length_a   1.000
_cell.length_b   1.000
_cell.length_c   1.000
_cell.angle_alpha   90.00
_cell.angle_beta   90.00
_cell.angle_gamma   90.00
#
_symmetry.space_group_name_H-M   'P 1'
#
loop_
_entity.id
_entity.type
_entity.pdbx_description
1 polymer ?
#
loop_
_entity_poly.entity_id
_entity_poly.type
_entity_poly.pdbx_seq_one_letter_code
_entity_poly.pdbx_strand_id
1 'polypeptide(L)'
;MSEQNEFMQEEELIEIIENQLEDGEPVKVKETLMRLMMTGTPREEAIAAMACALAIEVFDVMKNGAEFNQKRYAEHLGMLPDLSFMEGE
;
A
#
# COMPACT_ATOMS: atom_id res chain seq x y z
N MET A 1 -21.67 4.28 22.99
CA MET A 1 -20.98 3.52 21.93
C MET A 1 -20.41 4.56 20.99
N SER A 2 -19.19 5.00 21.23
CA SER A 2 -18.56 6.00 20.37
C SER A 2 -18.13 5.29 19.09
N GLU A 3 -18.83 5.53 17.99
CA GLU A 3 -18.39 5.24 16.63
C GLU A 3 -17.14 6.09 16.35
N GLN A 4 -16.01 5.68 16.90
CA GLN A 4 -14.72 6.13 16.44
C GLN A 4 -14.49 5.38 15.14
N ASN A 5 -14.49 6.13 14.05
CA ASN A 5 -14.05 5.71 12.73
C ASN A 5 -12.66 5.06 12.87
N GLU A 6 -12.60 3.74 13.08
CA GLU A 6 -11.36 2.97 13.13
C GLU A 6 -10.78 2.98 11.72
N PHE A 7 -9.92 3.95 11.46
CA PHE A 7 -9.04 3.90 10.30
C PHE A 7 -8.24 2.60 10.39
N MET A 8 -8.16 1.87 9.27
CA MET A 8 -7.41 0.63 9.18
C MET A 8 -5.99 0.83 9.72
N GLN A 9 -5.58 -0.03 10.65
CA GLN A 9 -4.28 0.07 11.30
C GLN A 9 -3.16 -0.36 10.35
N GLU A 10 -1.92 0.02 10.66
CA GLU A 10 -0.75 -0.32 9.84
C GLU A 10 -0.59 -1.84 9.70
N GLU A 11 -0.82 -2.60 10.77
CA GLU A 11 -0.71 -4.06 10.79
C GLU A 11 -1.70 -4.72 9.83
N GLU A 12 -2.92 -4.17 9.72
CA GLU A 12 -3.95 -4.66 8.78
C GLU A 12 -3.56 -4.37 7.33
N LEU A 13 -2.97 -3.21 7.06
CA LEU A 13 -2.46 -2.87 5.73
C LEU A 13 -1.29 -3.77 5.32
N ILE A 14 -0.38 -4.05 6.26
CA ILE A 14 0.73 -5.00 6.06
C ILE A 14 0.17 -6.39 5.76
N GLU A 15 -0.82 -6.86 6.51
CA GLU A 15 -1.47 -8.15 6.27
C GLU A 15 -2.08 -8.20 4.85
N ILE A 16 -2.72 -7.13 4.38
CA ILE A 16 -3.24 -7.06 3.01
C ILE A 16 -2.12 -7.16 1.98
N ILE A 17 -0.98 -6.49 2.19
CA ILE A 17 0.18 -6.61 1.29
C ILE A 17 0.72 -8.04 1.26
N GLU A 18 0.81 -8.69 2.42
CA GLU A 18 1.25 -10.09 2.51
C GLU A 18 0.28 -11.03 1.78
N ASN A 19 -1.03 -10.82 1.94
CA ASN A 19 -2.05 -11.57 1.21
C ASN A 19 -1.95 -11.35 -0.32
N GLN A 20 -1.74 -10.11 -0.78
CA GLN A 20 -1.52 -9.81 -2.20
C GLN A 20 -0.24 -10.49 -2.74
N LEU A 21 0.80 -10.61 -1.91
CA LEU A 21 2.04 -11.32 -2.25
C LEU A 21 1.83 -12.84 -2.29
N GLU A 22 1.02 -13.39 -1.39
CA GLU A 22 0.65 -14.81 -1.41
C GLU A 22 -0.14 -15.13 -2.68
N ASP A 23 -1.23 -14.39 -2.90
CA ASP A 23 -2.13 -14.55 -4.05
C ASP A 23 -1.44 -14.25 -5.38
N GLY A 24 -0.49 -13.32 -5.39
CA GLY A 24 0.17 -12.83 -6.60
C GLY A 24 -0.63 -11.85 -7.42
N GLU A 25 -1.67 -11.27 -6.83
CA GLU A 25 -2.55 -10.31 -7.46
C GLU A 25 -2.65 -9.02 -6.61
N PRO A 26 -2.46 -7.82 -7.20
CA PRO A 26 -2.02 -7.63 -8.58
C PRO A 26 -0.53 -8.01 -8.74
N VAL A 27 -0.15 -8.51 -9.92
CA VAL A 27 1.25 -8.87 -10.28
C VAL A 27 2.26 -7.77 -9.89
N LYS A 28 1.82 -6.51 -9.98
CA LYS A 28 2.59 -5.31 -9.62
C LYS A 28 3.16 -5.35 -8.20
N VAL A 29 2.48 -5.98 -7.25
CA VAL A 29 2.92 -6.11 -5.84
C VAL A 29 4.18 -6.97 -5.76
N LYS A 30 4.19 -8.13 -6.44
CA LYS A 30 5.37 -9.01 -6.53
C LYS A 30 6.54 -8.31 -7.24
N GLU A 31 6.28 -7.66 -8.37
CA GLU A 31 7.30 -6.90 -9.10
C GLU A 31 7.92 -5.80 -8.23
N THR A 32 7.10 -5.11 -7.45
CA THR A 32 7.53 -4.02 -6.57
C THR A 32 8.40 -4.54 -5.44
N LEU A 33 7.97 -5.60 -4.74
CA LEU A 33 8.78 -6.20 -3.69
C LEU A 33 10.14 -6.66 -4.22
N MET A 34 10.14 -7.38 -5.35
CA MET A 34 11.38 -7.84 -5.98
C MET A 34 12.30 -6.66 -6.34
N ARG A 35 11.75 -5.60 -6.96
CA ARG A 35 12.52 -4.41 -7.32
C ARG A 35 13.18 -3.78 -6.09
N LEU A 36 12.41 -3.52 -5.04
CA LEU A 36 12.88 -2.89 -3.80
C LEU A 36 14.00 -3.70 -3.14
N MET A 37 13.79 -5.02 -3.02
CA MET A 37 14.81 -5.92 -2.46
C MET A 37 16.08 -5.98 -3.30
N MET A 38 15.96 -6.00 -4.63
CA MET A 38 17.13 -5.98 -5.53
C MET A 38 17.90 -4.66 -5.46
N THR A 39 17.23 -3.55 -5.14
CA THR A 39 17.87 -2.23 -4.94
C THR A 39 18.38 -1.99 -3.52
N GLY A 40 18.25 -2.98 -2.63
CA GLY A 40 18.84 -2.94 -1.29
C GLY A 40 17.87 -2.55 -0.16
N THR A 41 16.58 -2.39 -0.44
CA THR A 41 15.56 -2.16 0.60
C THR A 41 15.26 -3.49 1.31
N PRO A 42 15.39 -3.58 2.64
CA PRO A 42 14.98 -4.77 3.39
C PRO A 42 13.51 -5.11 3.14
N ARG A 43 13.16 -6.41 3.16
CA ARG A 43 11.78 -6.87 2.89
C ARG A 43 10.75 -6.18 3.79
N GLU A 44 11.05 -6.06 5.07
CA GLU A 44 10.16 -5.45 6.06
C GLU A 44 9.91 -3.97 5.73
N GLU A 45 10.97 -3.21 5.46
CA GLU A 45 10.86 -1.80 5.02
C GLU A 45 10.12 -1.66 3.68
N ALA A 46 10.36 -2.59 2.74
CA ALA A 46 9.67 -2.61 1.46
C ALA A 46 8.16 -2.83 1.64
N ILE A 47 7.77 -3.75 2.53
CA ILE A 47 6.36 -4.05 2.81
C ILE A 47 5.69 -2.89 3.53
N ALA A 48 6.37 -2.26 4.50
CA ALA A 48 5.86 -1.05 5.15
C ALA A 48 5.64 0.07 4.12
N ALA A 49 6.59 0.28 3.20
CA ALA A 49 6.44 1.27 2.13
C ALA A 49 5.30 0.93 1.15
N MET A 50 5.06 -0.36 0.89
CA MET A 50 3.92 -0.82 0.08
C MET A 50 2.58 -0.63 0.81
N ALA A 51 2.53 -0.86 2.13
CA ALA A 51 1.37 -0.58 2.98
C ALA A 51 1.04 0.92 3.00
N CYS A 52 2.07 1.77 3.02
CA CYS A 52 1.98 3.21 2.82
C CYS A 52 1.30 3.60 1.49
N ALA A 53 1.65 2.93 0.38
CA ALA A 53 0.98 3.15 -0.91
C ALA A 53 -0.49 2.67 -0.91
N LEU A 54 -0.78 1.55 -0.24
CA LEU A 54 -2.15 1.01 -0.09
C LEU A 54 -3.04 1.92 0.77
N ALA A 55 -2.48 2.51 1.82
CA ALA A 55 -3.19 3.35 2.78
C ALA A 55 -3.94 4.51 2.11
N ILE A 56 -3.37 5.09 1.03
CA ILE A 56 -3.99 6.20 0.30
C ILE A 56 -5.33 5.76 -0.31
N GLU A 57 -5.37 4.59 -0.95
CA GLU A 57 -6.60 4.06 -1.53
C GLU A 57 -7.60 3.66 -0.47
N VAL A 58 -7.14 2.96 0.57
CA VAL A 58 -8.01 2.52 1.68
C VAL A 58 -8.64 3.74 2.36
N PHE A 59 -7.86 4.78 2.60
CA PHE A 59 -8.34 6.03 3.18
C PHE A 59 -9.39 6.72 2.29
N ASP A 60 -9.15 6.82 0.99
CA ASP A 60 -10.09 7.42 0.04
C ASP A 60 -11.42 6.63 -0.03
N VAL A 61 -11.33 5.31 -0.06
CA VAL A 61 -12.50 4.41 -0.01
C VAL A 61 -13.27 4.59 1.30
N MET A 62 -12.59 4.56 2.45
CA MET A 62 -13.24 4.63 3.76
C MET A 62 -13.81 6.01 4.07
N LYS A 63 -13.09 7.08 3.71
CA LYS A 63 -13.46 8.45 4.07
C LYS A 63 -14.41 9.08 3.06
N ASN A 64 -14.16 8.88 1.77
CA ASN A 64 -14.88 9.56 0.69
C ASN A 64 -15.89 8.63 0.00
N GLY A 65 -15.92 7.34 0.34
CA GLY A 65 -16.79 6.35 -0.32
C GLY A 65 -16.40 6.12 -1.79
N ALA A 66 -15.15 6.39 -2.14
CA ALA A 66 -14.63 6.19 -3.48
C ALA A 66 -14.51 4.70 -3.82
N GLU A 67 -14.41 4.37 -5.10
CA GLU A 67 -13.97 3.05 -5.54
C GLU A 67 -12.45 2.94 -5.42
N PHE A 68 -11.93 1.75 -5.09
CA PHE A 68 -10.49 1.51 -5.00
C PHE A 68 -9.81 1.76 -6.36
N ASN A 69 -8.89 2.71 -6.43
CA ASN A 69 -8.23 3.06 -7.68
C ASN A 69 -6.98 2.19 -7.91
N GLN A 70 -7.17 1.05 -8.57
CA GLN A 70 -6.07 0.13 -8.89
C GLN A 70 -4.94 0.77 -9.69
N LYS A 71 -5.25 1.74 -10.55
CA LYS A 71 -4.24 2.43 -11.36
C LYS A 71 -3.35 3.32 -10.49
N ARG A 72 -3.95 4.16 -9.64
CA ARG A 72 -3.23 5.03 -8.70
C ARG A 72 -2.40 4.21 -7.71
N TYR A 73 -2.96 3.11 -7.20
CA TYR A 73 -2.21 2.15 -6.39
C TYR A 73 -0.96 1.60 -7.11
N ALA A 74 -1.12 1.13 -8.35
CA ALA A 74 -0.01 0.59 -9.14
C ALA A 74 1.05 1.65 -9.48
N GLU A 75 0.65 2.91 -9.65
CA GLU A 75 1.54 4.06 -9.84
C GLU A 75 2.36 4.34 -8.57
N HIS A 76 1.72 4.41 -7.40
CA HIS A 76 2.41 4.59 -6.12
C HIS A 76 3.38 3.44 -5.80
N LEU A 77 2.97 2.19 -6.02
CA LEU A 77 3.88 1.03 -5.92
C LEU A 77 5.09 1.17 -6.84
N GLY A 78 4.93 1.81 -8.01
CA GLY A 78 6.02 2.08 -8.95
C GLY A 78 7.01 3.15 -8.49
N MET A 79 6.58 4.07 -7.63
CA MET A 79 7.41 5.17 -7.11
C MET A 79 8.34 4.71 -5.97
N LEU A 80 7.94 3.67 -5.24
CA LEU A 80 8.72 3.17 -4.10
C LEU A 80 10.19 2.88 -4.48
N PRO A 81 11.16 3.23 -3.61
CA PRO A 81 10.99 3.63 -2.21
C PRO A 81 10.69 5.12 -2.00
N ASP A 82 10.52 5.90 -3.07
CA ASP A 82 10.14 7.30 -2.99
C ASP A 82 8.69 7.43 -2.50
N LEU A 83 8.50 8.19 -1.41
CA LEU A 83 7.21 8.45 -0.77
C LEU A 83 6.69 9.87 -1.07
N SER A 84 7.27 10.61 -2.02
CA SER A 84 6.82 11.97 -2.37
C SER A 84 5.35 12.06 -2.80
N PHE A 85 4.72 10.94 -3.20
CA PHE A 85 3.28 10.90 -3.44
C PHE A 85 2.44 11.14 -2.17
N MET A 86 3.03 11.05 -0.97
CA MET A 86 2.39 11.37 0.31
C MET A 86 2.42 12.86 0.66
N GLU A 87 3.28 13.65 0.01
CA GLU A 87 3.47 15.08 0.34
C GLU A 87 2.37 15.99 -0.24
N GLY A 88 1.38 15.43 -0.94
CA GLY A 88 0.45 16.16 -1.80
C GLY A 88 -1.05 16.10 -1.47
N GLU A 89 -1.45 15.60 -0.30
CA GLU A 89 -2.86 15.55 0.15
C GLU A 89 -3.22 16.65 1.17
#